data_AF-A0A945H6H1-F1
#
_entry.id   AF-A0A945H6H1-F1
#
_cell.length_a   1.000
_cell.length_b   1.000
_cell.length_c   1.000
_cell.angle_alpha   90.00
_cell.angle_beta   90.00
_cell.angle_gamma   90.00
#
_symmetry.space_group_name_H-M   'P 1'
#
loop_
_entity.id
_entity.type
_entity.pdbx_description
1 polymer ?
#
loop_
_entity_poly.entity_id
_entity_poly.type
_entity_poly.pdbx_seq_one_letter_code
_entity_poly.pdbx_strand_id
1 'polypeptide(L)'
;MRVIVVALLMFSSQLIAGDYRSAIDELNFAKLSDTYGDGKVSSILEGHGVNLSAEEKSAAAVLITLGALDAEDLANEKLASKKVKSYVAVVSGNHPALMGRIGDASLYHHMAGAFDHPTLLKDNVFLEVLGEALVDGVLTGYDLRRKGVYDNFPVAHTFIYSQSSILHMRQLVALLDSEGIEGWVYITPKVSAFLYRDDWGPASDAVVTLPGGVRVVQGREVAVLFQFDSVDDRERFHEVVTRFAKKDEKDELGLIENAWWQPFYYTDQAVEGFEPISLVVISSDKHEATLTVLEAKTAKVVQVLKDDRWDLRVDRVWVNPPFFRFLNGGYK
;
A
#
# COMPACT_ATOMS: atom_id res chain seq x y z
N MET A 1 -38.75 -21.97 47.88
CA MET A 1 -37.50 -21.77 47.12
C MET A 1 -37.74 -22.34 45.73
N ARG A 2 -38.08 -21.48 44.76
CA ARG A 2 -38.48 -21.90 43.40
C ARG A 2 -37.26 -21.82 42.49
N VAL A 3 -36.88 -22.96 41.92
CA VAL A 3 -35.86 -23.04 40.86
C VAL A 3 -36.58 -22.90 39.53
N ILE A 4 -36.36 -21.78 38.85
CA ILE A 4 -36.77 -21.59 37.45
C ILE A 4 -35.54 -21.90 36.61
N VAL A 5 -35.57 -23.03 35.91
CA VAL A 5 -34.62 -23.35 34.84
C VAL A 5 -35.12 -22.66 33.59
N VAL A 6 -34.45 -21.59 33.16
CA VAL A 6 -34.65 -20.99 31.84
C VAL A 6 -33.79 -21.78 30.86
N ALA A 7 -34.44 -22.64 30.07
CA ALA A 7 -33.83 -23.23 28.88
C ALA A 7 -33.82 -22.17 27.77
N LEU A 8 -32.66 -21.57 27.50
CA LEU A 8 -32.44 -20.79 26.29
C LEU A 8 -32.32 -21.77 25.11
N LEU A 9 -33.40 -21.89 24.34
CA LEU A 9 -33.38 -22.43 22.99
C LEU A 9 -32.58 -21.47 22.10
N MET A 10 -31.33 -21.83 21.79
CA MET A 10 -30.59 -21.21 20.69
C MET A 10 -31.26 -21.63 19.38
N PHE A 11 -32.07 -20.74 18.82
CA PHE A 11 -32.42 -20.81 17.41
C PHE A 11 -31.17 -20.49 16.59
N SER A 12 -30.51 -21.54 16.08
CA SER A 12 -29.58 -21.42 14.97
C SER A 12 -30.38 -21.19 13.69
N SER A 13 -30.80 -19.95 13.45
CA SER A 13 -31.20 -19.53 12.10
C SER A 13 -29.94 -19.32 11.29
N GLN A 14 -29.85 -20.04 10.17
CA GLN A 14 -28.88 -19.82 9.11
C GLN A 14 -28.87 -18.33 8.72
N LEU A 15 -27.81 -17.62 9.08
CA LEU A 15 -27.49 -16.29 8.58
C LEU A 15 -26.99 -16.44 7.14
N ILE A 16 -27.92 -16.51 6.20
CA ILE A 16 -27.68 -16.22 4.78
C ILE A 16 -28.73 -15.18 4.36
N ALA A 17 -28.53 -13.95 4.81
CA ALA A 17 -29.24 -12.77 4.35
C ALA A 17 -28.41 -11.53 4.75
N GLY A 18 -27.90 -10.78 3.76
CA GLY A 18 -27.32 -9.44 3.95
C GLY A 18 -25.81 -9.34 3.83
N ASP A 19 -25.26 -9.46 2.61
CA ASP A 19 -23.90 -8.93 2.33
C ASP A 19 -23.99 -7.63 1.53
N TYR A 20 -24.90 -7.53 0.55
CA TYR A 20 -25.02 -6.32 -0.26
C TYR A 20 -25.86 -5.24 0.42
N ARG A 21 -27.01 -5.60 1.03
CA ARG A 21 -27.84 -4.61 1.73
C ARG A 21 -27.09 -3.98 2.90
N SER A 22 -26.43 -4.80 3.71
CA SER A 22 -25.63 -4.32 4.84
C SER A 22 -24.48 -3.40 4.38
N ALA A 23 -23.82 -3.72 3.26
CA ALA A 23 -22.79 -2.86 2.68
C ALA A 23 -23.33 -1.48 2.28
N ILE A 24 -24.46 -1.40 1.58
CA ILE A 24 -25.03 -0.10 1.20
C ILE A 24 -25.58 0.68 2.40
N ASP A 25 -26.02 0.00 3.46
CA ASP A 25 -26.42 0.65 4.71
C ASP A 25 -25.21 1.29 5.41
N GLU A 26 -24.08 0.58 5.53
CA GLU A 26 -22.84 1.10 6.10
C GLU A 26 -22.31 2.32 5.32
N LEU A 27 -22.42 2.27 4.00
CA LEU A 27 -22.03 3.36 3.11
C LEU A 27 -23.05 4.51 3.03
N ASN A 28 -24.16 4.43 3.78
CA ASN A 28 -25.25 5.41 3.78
C ASN A 28 -25.96 5.60 2.41
N PHE A 29 -26.01 4.55 1.58
CA PHE A 29 -26.70 4.53 0.28
C PHE A 29 -28.04 3.78 0.29
N ALA A 30 -28.55 3.36 1.44
CA ALA A 30 -29.84 2.69 1.59
C ALA A 30 -30.98 3.38 0.81
N LYS A 31 -31.13 4.69 0.98
CA LYS A 31 -32.16 5.49 0.29
C LYS A 31 -31.95 5.57 -1.22
N LEU A 32 -30.70 5.51 -1.70
CA LEU A 32 -30.41 5.47 -3.13
C LEU A 32 -30.87 4.13 -3.70
N SER A 33 -30.61 3.02 -3.01
CA SER A 33 -31.13 1.70 -3.40
C SER A 33 -32.63 1.71 -3.54
N ASP A 34 -33.36 2.34 -2.63
CA ASP A 34 -34.82 2.40 -2.69
C ASP A 34 -35.36 3.16 -3.94
N THR A 35 -34.50 3.91 -4.65
CA THR A 35 -34.86 4.56 -5.93
C THR A 35 -34.68 3.67 -7.17
N TYR A 36 -34.07 2.50 -7.03
CA TYR A 36 -33.79 1.60 -8.15
C TYR A 36 -35.00 0.71 -8.41
N GLY A 37 -35.86 1.12 -9.35
CA GLY A 37 -36.97 0.28 -9.80
C GLY A 37 -36.52 -0.92 -10.64
N ASP A 38 -37.39 -1.93 -10.77
CA ASP A 38 -37.11 -3.22 -11.40
C ASP A 38 -36.44 -3.14 -12.78
N GLY A 39 -36.85 -2.16 -13.60
CA GLY A 39 -36.27 -1.95 -14.93
C GLY A 39 -34.81 -1.49 -14.88
N LYS A 40 -34.48 -0.59 -13.94
CA LYS A 40 -33.10 -0.12 -13.73
C LYS A 40 -32.23 -1.24 -13.15
N VAL A 41 -32.74 -1.96 -12.15
CA VAL A 41 -32.06 -3.11 -11.56
C VAL A 41 -31.75 -4.17 -12.61
N SER A 42 -32.75 -4.55 -13.41
CA SER A 42 -32.57 -5.57 -14.46
C SER A 42 -31.55 -5.14 -15.52
N SER A 43 -31.53 -3.85 -15.87
CA SER A 43 -30.56 -3.31 -16.82
C SER A 43 -29.12 -3.33 -16.30
N ILE A 44 -28.92 -3.08 -15.00
CA ILE A 44 -27.56 -3.02 -14.40
C ILE A 44 -27.04 -4.43 -14.10
N LEU A 45 -27.91 -5.34 -13.66
CA LEU A 45 -27.50 -6.70 -13.33
C LEU A 45 -27.27 -7.56 -14.60
N GLU A 46 -27.79 -7.16 -15.75
CA GLU A 46 -27.61 -7.85 -17.03
C GLU A 46 -27.93 -9.36 -16.97
N GLY A 47 -28.91 -9.74 -16.15
CA GLY A 47 -29.30 -11.13 -15.94
C GLY A 47 -28.46 -11.90 -14.92
N HIS A 48 -27.47 -11.29 -14.29
CA HIS A 48 -26.71 -11.86 -13.16
C HIS A 48 -27.48 -11.69 -11.83
N GLY A 49 -27.01 -12.41 -10.79
CA GLY A 49 -27.62 -12.32 -9.46
C GLY A 49 -29.07 -12.83 -9.39
N VAL A 50 -29.48 -13.75 -10.27
CA VAL A 50 -30.87 -14.24 -10.38
C VAL A 50 -31.43 -14.79 -9.07
N ASN A 51 -30.57 -15.39 -8.25
CA ASN A 51 -30.91 -16.01 -6.97
C ASN A 51 -31.07 -15.00 -5.82
N LEU A 52 -30.72 -13.73 -6.02
CA LEU A 52 -30.84 -12.68 -5.02
C LEU A 52 -32.31 -12.26 -4.84
N SER A 53 -32.66 -11.88 -3.60
CA SER A 53 -33.95 -11.25 -3.30
C SER A 53 -34.08 -9.91 -4.02
N ALA A 54 -35.29 -9.37 -4.14
CA ALA A 54 -35.49 -8.04 -4.75
C ALA A 54 -34.67 -6.95 -4.05
N GLU A 55 -34.58 -7.01 -2.72
CA GLU A 55 -33.81 -6.07 -1.90
C GLU A 55 -32.29 -6.20 -2.16
N GLU A 56 -31.78 -7.43 -2.18
CA GLU A 56 -30.35 -7.69 -2.47
C GLU A 56 -30.00 -7.35 -3.92
N LYS A 57 -30.91 -7.55 -4.88
CA LYS A 57 -30.72 -7.14 -6.29
C LYS A 57 -30.59 -5.63 -6.41
N SER A 58 -31.44 -4.89 -5.70
CA SER A 58 -31.37 -3.44 -5.67
C SER A 58 -30.06 -2.96 -5.04
N ALA A 59 -29.64 -3.58 -3.93
CA ALA A 59 -28.38 -3.25 -3.27
C ALA A 59 -27.16 -3.57 -4.14
N ALA A 60 -27.13 -4.74 -4.78
CA ALA A 60 -26.08 -5.13 -5.72
C ALA A 60 -26.02 -4.17 -6.91
N ALA A 61 -27.15 -3.75 -7.47
CA ALA A 61 -27.18 -2.78 -8.56
C ALA A 61 -26.62 -1.40 -8.16
N VAL A 62 -26.85 -0.96 -6.92
CA VAL A 62 -26.19 0.25 -6.39
C VAL A 62 -24.68 0.03 -6.29
N LEU A 63 -24.23 -1.09 -5.73
CA LEU A 63 -22.80 -1.38 -5.59
C LEU A 63 -22.08 -1.47 -6.95
N ILE A 64 -22.72 -2.03 -7.98
CA ILE A 64 -22.21 -2.01 -9.37
C ILE A 64 -22.14 -0.58 -9.90
N THR A 65 -23.16 0.25 -9.63
CA THR A 65 -23.14 1.67 -10.03
C THR A 65 -22.01 2.45 -9.34
N LEU A 66 -21.67 2.06 -8.12
CA LEU A 66 -20.57 2.64 -7.35
C LEU A 66 -19.19 2.07 -7.74
N GLY A 67 -19.12 1.08 -8.63
CA GLY A 67 -17.88 0.43 -9.03
C GLY A 67 -17.29 -0.51 -7.97
N ALA A 68 -18.10 -0.98 -7.02
CA ALA A 68 -17.65 -1.92 -5.99
C ALA A 68 -17.46 -3.35 -6.50
N LEU A 69 -18.11 -3.69 -7.62
CA LEU A 69 -18.04 -4.94 -8.35
C LEU A 69 -18.67 -4.76 -9.74
N ASP A 70 -18.41 -5.69 -10.64
CA ASP A 70 -19.11 -5.80 -11.92
C ASP A 70 -20.31 -6.76 -11.82
N ALA A 71 -21.24 -6.69 -12.77
CA ALA A 71 -22.40 -7.59 -12.82
C ALA A 71 -21.97 -9.07 -12.90
N GLU A 72 -20.90 -9.35 -13.64
CA GLU A 72 -20.34 -10.69 -13.85
C GLU A 72 -19.78 -11.29 -12.56
N ASP A 73 -19.27 -10.47 -11.64
CA ASP A 73 -18.74 -10.93 -10.34
C ASP A 73 -19.80 -11.68 -9.52
N LEU A 74 -21.09 -11.37 -9.73
CA LEU A 74 -22.23 -12.02 -9.05
C LEU A 74 -22.38 -13.51 -9.43
N ALA A 75 -21.71 -13.98 -10.49
CA ALA A 75 -21.63 -15.41 -10.78
C ALA A 75 -20.79 -16.18 -9.76
N ASN A 76 -19.91 -15.49 -9.01
CA ASN A 76 -19.05 -16.06 -7.98
C ASN A 76 -19.25 -15.32 -6.64
N GLU A 77 -20.16 -15.85 -5.81
CA GLU A 77 -20.54 -15.27 -4.52
C GLU A 77 -19.35 -14.96 -3.61
N LYS A 78 -18.33 -15.84 -3.57
CA LYS A 78 -17.14 -15.64 -2.74
C LYS A 78 -16.29 -14.46 -3.22
N LEU A 79 -16.15 -14.31 -4.54
CA LEU A 79 -15.42 -13.18 -5.13
C LEU A 79 -16.17 -11.87 -4.91
N ALA A 80 -17.47 -11.83 -5.22
CA ALA A 80 -18.31 -10.66 -5.03
C ALA A 80 -18.33 -10.19 -3.57
N SER A 81 -18.47 -11.11 -2.61
CA SER A 81 -18.40 -10.80 -1.17
C SER A 81 -17.06 -10.17 -0.77
N LYS A 82 -15.94 -10.69 -1.31
CA LYS A 82 -14.60 -10.15 -1.03
C LYS A 82 -14.46 -8.73 -1.59
N LYS A 83 -14.85 -8.50 -2.85
CA LYS A 83 -14.80 -7.18 -3.50
C LYS A 83 -15.63 -6.15 -2.74
N VAL A 84 -16.87 -6.50 -2.35
CA VAL A 84 -17.76 -5.60 -1.59
C VAL A 84 -17.20 -5.27 -0.21
N LYS A 85 -16.71 -6.25 0.56
CA LYS A 85 -16.09 -5.98 1.88
C LYS A 85 -14.86 -5.10 1.77
N SER A 86 -14.01 -5.34 0.78
CA SER A 86 -12.87 -4.48 0.49
C SER A 86 -13.33 -3.07 0.15
N TYR A 87 -14.32 -2.90 -0.74
CA TYR A 87 -14.84 -1.59 -1.11
C TYR A 87 -15.42 -0.84 0.10
N VAL A 88 -16.23 -1.50 0.93
CA VAL A 88 -16.82 -0.89 2.13
C VAL A 88 -15.74 -0.41 3.07
N ALA A 89 -14.76 -1.27 3.41
CA ALA A 89 -13.66 -0.90 4.31
C ALA A 89 -12.87 0.32 3.82
N VAL A 90 -12.72 0.47 2.49
CA VAL A 90 -12.03 1.62 1.92
C VAL A 90 -12.90 2.87 1.93
N VAL A 91 -14.15 2.80 1.46
CA VAL A 91 -15.01 3.99 1.32
C VAL A 91 -15.56 4.47 2.66
N SER A 92 -15.82 3.58 3.62
CA SER A 92 -16.14 3.97 5.00
C SER A 92 -14.90 4.52 5.73
N GLY A 93 -13.70 4.17 5.26
CA GLY A 93 -12.44 4.69 5.73
C GLY A 93 -12.11 6.08 5.18
N ASN A 94 -12.22 7.12 6.02
CA ASN A 94 -11.67 8.46 5.72
C ASN A 94 -10.13 8.49 5.84
N HIS A 95 -9.43 7.51 5.26
CA HIS A 95 -7.98 7.43 5.40
C HIS A 95 -7.31 8.56 4.61
N PRO A 96 -6.53 9.46 5.23
CA PRO A 96 -5.98 10.65 4.56
C PRO A 96 -4.98 10.32 3.44
N ALA A 97 -4.46 9.09 3.42
CA ALA A 97 -3.58 8.62 2.35
C ALA A 97 -4.33 7.97 1.18
N LEU A 98 -5.63 7.71 1.27
CA LEU A 98 -6.39 7.05 0.19
C LEU A 98 -6.45 7.97 -1.04
N MET A 99 -5.99 7.46 -2.18
CA MET A 99 -6.04 8.17 -3.46
C MET A 99 -7.19 7.70 -4.35
N GLY A 100 -7.53 6.41 -4.30
CA GLY A 100 -8.60 5.83 -5.12
C GLY A 100 -8.27 4.42 -5.60
N ARG A 101 -9.07 3.91 -6.52
CA ARG A 101 -8.88 2.59 -7.15
C ARG A 101 -8.07 2.70 -8.44
N ILE A 102 -7.29 1.68 -8.76
CA ILE A 102 -6.68 1.53 -10.09
C ILE A 102 -7.79 1.53 -11.15
N GLY A 103 -7.59 2.25 -12.25
CA GLY A 103 -8.60 2.48 -13.30
C GLY A 103 -9.44 3.74 -13.09
N ASP A 104 -9.53 4.29 -11.87
CA ASP A 104 -10.33 5.49 -11.62
C ASP A 104 -9.61 6.76 -12.10
N ALA A 105 -10.30 7.58 -12.90
CA ALA A 105 -9.76 8.87 -13.34
C ALA A 105 -9.47 9.86 -12.18
N SER A 106 -10.18 9.73 -11.06
CA SER A 106 -10.00 10.58 -9.87
C SER A 106 -8.64 10.38 -9.19
N LEU A 107 -8.08 9.16 -9.28
CA LEU A 107 -6.80 8.79 -8.68
C LEU A 107 -5.66 9.70 -9.19
N TYR A 108 -5.65 10.04 -10.48
CA TYR A 108 -4.63 10.93 -11.08
C TYR A 108 -4.65 12.37 -10.53
N HIS A 109 -5.83 12.82 -10.08
CA HIS A 109 -6.02 14.14 -9.48
C HIS A 109 -5.60 14.14 -8.01
N HIS A 110 -5.95 13.10 -7.26
CA HIS A 110 -5.62 13.01 -5.84
C HIS A 110 -4.12 12.86 -5.57
N MET A 111 -3.38 12.20 -6.48
CA MET A 111 -1.94 12.00 -6.37
C MET A 111 -1.13 13.29 -6.17
N ALA A 112 -1.54 14.41 -6.77
CA ALA A 112 -0.74 15.63 -6.77
C ALA A 112 -0.50 16.20 -5.35
N GLY A 113 -1.49 16.08 -4.46
CA GLY A 113 -1.36 16.56 -3.08
C GLY A 113 -0.42 15.72 -2.23
N ALA A 114 -0.24 14.44 -2.56
CA ALA A 114 0.59 13.52 -1.77
C ALA A 114 2.11 13.74 -1.96
N PHE A 115 2.51 14.44 -3.03
CA PHE A 115 3.90 14.83 -3.30
C PHE A 115 4.28 16.18 -2.68
N ASP A 116 3.46 16.72 -1.77
CA ASP A 116 3.80 17.89 -0.98
C ASP A 116 4.40 17.49 0.38
N HIS A 117 5.68 17.82 0.63
CA HIS A 117 6.44 17.37 1.82
C HIS A 117 6.77 18.43 2.91
N PRO A 118 6.09 19.59 3.05
CA PRO A 118 6.62 20.73 3.81
C PRO A 118 6.66 20.52 5.33
N THR A 119 5.95 19.50 5.86
CA THR A 119 5.90 19.23 7.31
C THR A 119 6.94 18.22 7.79
N LEU A 120 7.45 17.35 6.92
CA LEU A 120 8.36 16.26 7.30
C LEU A 120 9.82 16.70 7.50
N LEU A 121 10.20 17.85 6.93
CA LEU A 121 11.57 18.37 6.93
C LEU A 121 11.97 19.14 8.21
N LYS A 122 11.16 19.08 9.27
CA LYS A 122 11.34 19.91 10.48
C LYS A 122 11.64 19.12 11.76
N ASP A 123 11.70 17.79 11.68
CA ASP A 123 12.01 16.95 12.85
C ASP A 123 13.54 16.72 12.97
N ASN A 124 14.21 17.66 13.63
CA ASN A 124 15.67 17.69 13.67
C ASN A 124 16.29 16.51 14.44
N VAL A 125 15.58 15.91 15.41
CA VAL A 125 16.17 14.87 16.28
C VAL A 125 16.39 13.57 15.53
N PHE A 126 15.40 13.12 14.75
CA PHE A 126 15.57 11.92 13.93
C PHE A 126 16.59 12.14 12.81
N LEU A 127 16.56 13.30 12.15
CA LEU A 127 17.50 13.58 11.07
C LEU A 127 18.97 13.58 11.55
N GLU A 128 19.23 14.09 12.76
CA GLU A 128 20.56 14.08 13.37
C GLU A 128 21.03 12.65 13.67
N VAL A 129 20.27 11.90 14.47
CA VAL A 129 20.64 10.54 14.91
C VAL A 129 20.78 9.58 13.72
N LEU A 130 19.87 9.67 12.74
CA LEU A 130 19.92 8.82 11.55
C LEU A 130 21.07 9.23 10.62
N GLY A 131 21.40 10.53 10.57
CA GLY A 131 22.57 11.05 9.86
C GLY A 131 23.88 10.53 10.44
N GLU A 132 24.04 10.56 11.77
CA GLU A 132 25.20 10.00 12.46
C GLU A 132 25.33 8.50 12.21
N ALA A 133 24.23 7.75 12.31
CA ALA A 133 24.23 6.31 12.06
C ALA A 133 24.56 5.93 10.60
N LEU A 134 24.30 6.82 9.62
CA LEU A 134 24.80 6.69 8.25
C LEU A 134 26.32 6.93 8.18
N VAL A 135 26.82 7.97 8.85
CA VAL A 135 28.26 8.29 8.90
C VAL A 135 29.06 7.15 9.51
N ASP A 136 28.54 6.53 10.57
CA ASP A 136 29.17 5.40 11.27
C ASP A 136 29.04 4.06 10.54
N GLY A 137 28.37 4.04 9.37
CA GLY A 137 28.15 2.83 8.58
C GLY A 137 27.27 1.79 9.28
N VAL A 138 26.46 2.24 10.25
CA VAL A 138 25.44 1.40 10.92
C VAL A 138 24.27 1.18 9.97
N LEU A 139 23.92 2.19 9.18
CA LEU A 139 22.79 2.20 8.25
C LEU A 139 23.22 2.27 6.78
N THR A 140 22.37 1.73 5.91
CA THR A 140 22.45 1.92 4.45
C THR A 140 21.47 2.96 3.93
N GLY A 141 20.42 3.25 4.71
CA GLY A 141 19.43 4.27 4.42
C GLY A 141 18.29 4.25 5.44
N TYR A 142 17.44 5.26 5.36
CA TYR A 142 16.22 5.39 6.16
C TYR A 142 15.14 6.14 5.40
N ASP A 143 13.90 5.93 5.84
CA ASP A 143 12.71 6.69 5.46
C ASP A 143 12.12 7.34 6.70
N LEU A 144 11.73 8.61 6.63
CA LEU A 144 11.03 9.36 7.68
C LEU A 144 9.65 9.81 7.17
N ARG A 145 8.61 9.50 7.93
CA ARG A 145 7.21 9.84 7.61
C ARG A 145 6.40 10.14 8.86
N ARG A 146 5.14 10.52 8.69
CA ARG A 146 4.19 10.61 9.81
C ARG A 146 3.93 9.23 10.40
N LYS A 147 3.77 9.16 11.73
CA LYS A 147 3.38 7.93 12.43
C LYS A 147 1.95 7.54 12.08
N GLY A 148 1.70 6.24 12.08
CA GLY A 148 0.35 5.66 11.94
C GLY A 148 -0.23 5.74 10.52
N VAL A 149 0.61 6.01 9.53
CA VAL A 149 0.24 6.08 8.11
C VAL A 149 -0.25 4.74 7.58
N TYR A 150 0.13 3.64 8.21
CA TYR A 150 -0.30 2.28 7.86
C TYR A 150 -1.19 1.65 8.94
N ASP A 151 -1.63 2.42 9.92
CA ASP A 151 -2.56 1.93 10.94
C ASP A 151 -3.92 1.67 10.29
N ASN A 152 -4.54 0.54 10.64
CA ASN A 152 -5.86 0.13 10.14
C ASN A 152 -5.92 -0.21 8.64
N PHE A 153 -4.78 -0.42 7.99
CA PHE A 153 -4.77 -0.95 6.63
C PHE A 153 -5.11 -2.44 6.61
N PRO A 154 -5.89 -2.90 5.63
CA PRO A 154 -6.13 -4.33 5.45
C PRO A 154 -4.81 -5.04 5.12
N VAL A 155 -4.48 -6.07 5.91
CA VAL A 155 -3.21 -6.83 5.84
C VAL A 155 -3.15 -7.87 4.71
N ALA A 156 -4.01 -7.78 3.71
CA ALA A 156 -4.09 -8.79 2.65
C ALA A 156 -3.65 -8.23 1.30
N HIS A 157 -2.73 -8.95 0.66
CA HIS A 157 -2.26 -8.72 -0.71
C HIS A 157 -1.70 -7.31 -0.93
N THR A 158 -0.74 -6.88 -0.11
CA THR A 158 -0.19 -5.53 -0.19
C THR A 158 1.24 -5.51 -0.69
N PHE A 159 1.60 -4.41 -1.35
CA PHE A 159 2.99 -3.98 -1.53
C PHE A 159 3.13 -2.52 -1.08
N ILE A 160 4.20 -2.24 -0.34
CA ILE A 160 4.66 -0.86 -0.12
C ILE A 160 5.75 -0.58 -1.15
N TYR A 161 5.55 0.45 -1.97
CA TYR A 161 6.41 0.87 -3.06
C TYR A 161 6.92 2.30 -2.83
N SER A 162 8.18 2.57 -3.17
CA SER A 162 8.80 3.89 -2.99
C SER A 162 9.01 4.59 -4.32
N GLN A 163 8.72 5.90 -4.40
CA GLN A 163 8.97 6.70 -5.61
C GLN A 163 9.05 8.20 -5.31
N SER A 164 9.86 8.95 -6.06
CA SER A 164 9.99 10.41 -6.00
C SER A 164 9.28 11.14 -7.15
N SER A 165 8.94 10.44 -8.23
CA SER A 165 8.30 11.02 -9.42
C SER A 165 6.80 10.80 -9.49
N ILE A 166 6.02 11.89 -9.46
CA ILE A 166 4.57 11.85 -9.72
C ILE A 166 4.27 11.32 -11.13
N LEU A 167 5.11 11.64 -12.12
CA LEU A 167 4.92 11.17 -13.49
C LEU A 167 5.11 9.65 -13.58
N HIS A 168 6.11 9.10 -12.89
CA HIS A 168 6.28 7.65 -12.75
C HIS A 168 5.04 7.00 -12.14
N MET A 169 4.53 7.56 -11.04
CA MET A 169 3.37 6.98 -10.37
C MET A 169 2.12 7.00 -11.26
N ARG A 170 1.90 8.08 -12.01
CA ARG A 170 0.78 8.16 -12.98
C ARG A 170 0.91 7.12 -14.09
N GLN A 171 2.11 6.90 -14.60
CA GLN A 171 2.34 5.89 -15.63
C GLN A 171 2.22 4.46 -15.07
N LEU A 172 2.70 4.22 -13.85
CA LEU A 172 2.61 2.91 -13.20
C LEU A 172 1.15 2.52 -12.98
N VAL A 173 0.31 3.38 -12.42
CA VAL A 173 -1.11 3.04 -12.18
C VAL A 173 -1.90 2.86 -13.48
N ALA A 174 -1.60 3.63 -14.52
CA ALA A 174 -2.19 3.43 -15.84
C ALA A 174 -1.76 2.10 -16.47
N LEU A 175 -0.52 1.70 -16.25
CA LEU A 175 0.02 0.43 -16.72
C LEU A 175 -0.64 -0.74 -15.98
N LEU A 176 -0.78 -0.66 -14.65
CA LEU A 176 -1.49 -1.68 -13.86
C LEU A 176 -2.94 -1.86 -14.34
N ASP A 177 -3.65 -0.75 -14.57
CA ASP A 177 -5.00 -0.77 -15.15
C ASP A 177 -5.03 -1.42 -16.54
N SER A 178 -4.09 -1.08 -17.41
CA SER A 178 -4.01 -1.68 -18.76
C SER A 178 -3.70 -3.18 -18.76
N GLU A 179 -3.06 -3.67 -17.70
CA GLU A 179 -2.83 -5.09 -17.49
C GLU A 179 -4.01 -5.74 -16.75
N GLY A 180 -5.08 -5.02 -16.42
CA GLY A 180 -6.22 -5.56 -15.68
C GLY A 180 -5.84 -5.99 -14.26
N ILE A 181 -4.93 -5.26 -13.61
CA ILE A 181 -4.58 -5.43 -12.20
C ILE A 181 -5.47 -4.50 -11.38
N GLU A 182 -6.26 -5.08 -10.49
CA GLU A 182 -7.20 -4.34 -9.65
C GLU A 182 -6.65 -4.11 -8.23
N GLY A 183 -6.93 -2.92 -7.67
CA GLY A 183 -6.58 -2.63 -6.30
C GLY A 183 -6.76 -1.17 -5.89
N TRP A 184 -6.50 -0.91 -4.61
CA TRP A 184 -6.56 0.41 -4.00
C TRP A 184 -5.16 0.99 -3.83
N VAL A 185 -5.06 2.30 -4.08
CA VAL A 185 -3.80 3.05 -3.99
C VAL A 185 -3.88 4.06 -2.87
N TYR A 186 -2.88 4.00 -2.00
CA TYR A 186 -2.70 4.95 -0.92
C TYR A 186 -1.30 5.53 -0.98
N ILE A 187 -1.19 6.85 -0.82
CA ILE A 187 0.08 7.56 -0.98
C ILE A 187 0.29 8.47 0.21
N THR A 188 1.48 8.38 0.81
CA THR A 188 1.89 9.29 1.88
C THR A 188 3.25 9.88 1.58
N PRO A 189 3.45 11.19 1.81
CA PRO A 189 4.77 11.79 1.72
C PRO A 189 5.73 11.19 2.75
N LYS A 190 6.96 10.99 2.32
CA LYS A 190 8.12 10.67 3.14
C LYS A 190 9.33 11.51 2.73
N VAL A 191 10.36 11.47 3.55
CA VAL A 191 11.70 11.88 3.15
C VAL A 191 12.64 10.71 3.36
N SER A 192 13.63 10.55 2.50
CA SER A 192 14.57 9.43 2.55
C SER A 192 16.00 9.94 2.52
N ALA A 193 16.91 9.15 3.09
CA ALA A 193 18.32 9.29 2.82
C ALA A 193 18.95 7.90 2.69
N PHE A 194 19.76 7.68 1.67
CA PHE A 194 20.43 6.40 1.44
C PHE A 194 21.82 6.59 0.83
N LEU A 195 22.71 5.63 1.06
CA LEU A 195 24.08 5.70 0.58
C LEU A 195 24.12 5.82 -0.95
N TYR A 196 24.80 6.84 -1.43
CA TYR A 196 25.11 7.02 -2.85
C TYR A 196 26.32 6.16 -3.23
N ARG A 197 26.32 5.62 -4.46
CA ARG A 197 27.46 4.89 -5.02
C ARG A 197 27.95 5.57 -6.28
N ASP A 198 29.25 5.81 -6.35
CA ASP A 198 29.87 6.50 -7.49
C ASP A 198 29.65 5.75 -8.82
N ASP A 199 29.53 4.42 -8.74
CA ASP A 199 29.31 3.57 -9.92
C ASP A 199 27.89 3.66 -10.51
N TRP A 200 26.97 4.41 -9.90
CA TRP A 200 25.62 4.65 -10.40
C TRP A 200 25.56 5.74 -11.48
N GLY A 201 26.71 6.34 -11.82
CA GLY A 201 26.81 7.44 -12.75
C GLY A 201 26.92 8.78 -12.03
N PRO A 202 26.98 9.90 -12.75
CA PRO A 202 27.27 11.21 -12.16
C PRO A 202 26.25 11.59 -11.09
N ALA A 203 26.74 12.21 -10.02
CA ALA A 203 25.90 12.68 -8.93
C ALA A 203 24.95 13.77 -9.39
N SER A 204 23.69 13.66 -8.96
CA SER A 204 22.69 14.71 -9.11
C SER A 204 22.75 15.71 -7.95
N ASP A 205 21.97 16.79 -8.05
CA ASP A 205 21.83 17.79 -6.98
C ASP A 205 21.24 17.22 -5.68
N ALA A 206 20.67 16.00 -5.73
CA ALA A 206 20.15 15.30 -4.57
C ALA A 206 21.25 14.62 -3.73
N VAL A 207 22.49 14.57 -4.22
CA VAL A 207 23.62 13.94 -3.52
C VAL A 207 24.27 14.94 -2.57
N VAL A 208 24.22 14.63 -1.27
CA VAL A 208 24.83 15.41 -0.20
C VAL A 208 26.02 14.64 0.38
N THR A 209 27.07 15.36 0.78
CA THR A 209 28.21 14.78 1.50
C THR A 209 28.09 15.10 2.99
N LEU A 210 27.94 14.06 3.80
CA LEU A 210 27.91 14.12 5.26
C LEU A 210 29.34 14.21 5.82
N PRO A 211 29.49 14.56 7.12
CA PRO A 211 30.78 14.46 7.80
C PRO A 211 31.46 13.11 7.56
N GLY A 212 32.80 13.10 7.46
CA GLY A 212 33.56 11.88 7.15
C GLY A 212 33.57 11.48 5.66
N GLY A 213 32.95 12.27 4.78
CA GLY A 213 32.96 12.05 3.34
C GLY A 213 31.91 11.05 2.84
N VAL A 214 31.00 10.61 3.71
CA VAL A 214 29.90 9.71 3.34
C VAL A 214 28.93 10.45 2.43
N ARG A 215 28.70 9.92 1.23
CA ARG A 215 27.78 10.50 0.25
C ARG A 215 26.43 9.82 0.33
N VAL A 216 25.37 10.62 0.40
CA VAL A 216 23.99 10.14 0.49
C VAL A 216 23.12 10.82 -0.55
N VAL A 217 22.16 10.08 -1.10
CA VAL A 217 21.05 10.66 -1.85
C VAL A 217 19.98 11.02 -0.83
N GLN A 218 19.54 12.28 -0.82
CA GLN A 218 18.38 12.71 -0.05
C GLN A 218 17.17 12.89 -0.97
N GLY A 219 16.07 12.23 -0.64
CA GLY A 219 14.86 12.18 -1.45
C GLY A 219 13.66 12.80 -0.75
N ARG A 220 12.89 13.61 -1.49
CA ARG A 220 11.48 13.86 -1.19
C ARG A 220 10.70 12.83 -2.00
N GLU A 221 10.11 11.87 -1.31
CA GLU A 221 9.53 10.68 -1.93
C GLU A 221 8.18 10.38 -1.33
N VAL A 222 7.41 9.53 -1.97
CA VAL A 222 6.21 8.95 -1.40
C VAL A 222 6.43 7.50 -1.06
N ALA A 223 5.73 7.05 -0.03
CA ALA A 223 5.49 5.64 0.18
C ALA A 223 4.06 5.34 -0.31
N VAL A 224 3.96 4.38 -1.21
CA VAL A 224 2.72 3.99 -1.88
C VAL A 224 2.34 2.61 -1.38
N LEU A 225 1.19 2.48 -0.73
CA LEU A 225 0.61 1.18 -0.49
C LEU A 225 -0.32 0.85 -1.67
N PHE A 226 -0.02 -0.27 -2.32
CA PHE A 226 -0.98 -0.95 -3.16
C PHE A 226 -1.64 -2.05 -2.36
N GLN A 227 -2.95 -2.05 -2.31
CA GLN A 227 -3.74 -3.14 -1.76
C GLN A 227 -4.51 -3.80 -2.91
N PHE A 228 -4.09 -5.01 -3.28
CA PHE A 228 -4.65 -5.72 -4.43
C PHE A 228 -5.90 -6.52 -4.05
N ASP A 229 -6.81 -6.69 -5.01
CA ASP A 229 -8.03 -7.44 -4.80
C ASP A 229 -7.76 -8.96 -4.68
N SER A 230 -6.66 -9.44 -5.28
CA SER A 230 -6.27 -10.85 -5.26
C SER A 230 -4.75 -11.08 -5.06
N VAL A 231 -4.39 -12.34 -4.79
CA VAL A 231 -2.97 -12.78 -4.77
C VAL A 231 -2.38 -12.68 -6.18
N ASP A 232 -3.16 -13.03 -7.20
CA ASP A 232 -2.76 -13.00 -8.60
C ASP A 232 -2.39 -11.58 -9.05
N ASP A 233 -3.23 -10.59 -8.73
CA ASP A 233 -2.96 -9.17 -8.98
C ASP A 233 -1.66 -8.70 -8.33
N ARG A 234 -1.41 -9.13 -7.08
CA ARG A 234 -0.17 -8.84 -6.36
C ARG A 234 1.04 -9.47 -7.06
N GLU A 235 0.95 -10.71 -7.51
CA GLU A 235 2.05 -11.39 -8.20
C GLU A 235 2.35 -10.74 -9.55
N ARG A 236 1.30 -10.41 -10.31
CA ARG A 236 1.40 -9.70 -11.60
C ARG A 236 1.95 -8.28 -11.45
N PHE A 237 1.68 -7.59 -10.34
CA PHE A 237 2.33 -6.30 -10.03
C PHE A 237 3.86 -6.42 -10.01
N HIS A 238 4.41 -7.49 -9.42
CA HIS A 238 5.86 -7.70 -9.40
C HIS A 238 6.44 -7.85 -10.82
N GLU A 239 5.74 -8.56 -11.70
CA GLU A 239 6.12 -8.73 -13.11
C GLU A 239 6.10 -7.39 -13.86
N VAL A 240 5.04 -6.59 -13.67
CA VAL A 240 4.91 -5.25 -14.27
C VAL A 240 6.06 -4.35 -13.83
N VAL A 241 6.36 -4.30 -12.53
CA VAL A 241 7.46 -3.47 -12.02
C VAL A 241 8.80 -3.93 -12.60
N THR A 242 9.05 -5.24 -12.65
CA THR A 242 10.30 -5.79 -13.16
C THR A 242 10.48 -5.54 -14.66
N ARG A 243 9.39 -5.58 -15.43
CA ARG A 243 9.42 -5.39 -16.89
C ARG A 243 9.49 -3.94 -17.32
N PHE A 244 8.81 -3.05 -16.60
CA PHE A 244 8.56 -1.69 -17.09
C PHE A 244 9.07 -0.58 -16.17
N ALA A 245 9.26 -0.84 -14.88
CA ALA A 245 9.63 0.18 -13.88
C ALA A 245 11.03 -0.04 -13.27
N LYS A 246 11.70 -1.12 -13.65
CA LYS A 246 13.09 -1.41 -13.30
C LYS A 246 13.97 -1.17 -14.53
N LYS A 247 15.12 -0.56 -14.29
CA LYS A 247 16.17 -0.36 -15.29
C LYS A 247 17.34 -1.31 -15.07
N ASP A 248 17.90 -1.82 -16.15
CA ASP A 248 19.11 -2.65 -16.21
C ASP A 248 20.22 -2.02 -17.05
N GLU A 249 19.89 -1.06 -17.92
CA GLU A 249 20.87 -0.35 -18.75
C GLU A 249 20.58 1.14 -18.88
N LYS A 250 21.61 1.98 -19.04
CA LYS A 250 21.47 3.45 -19.04
C LYS A 250 20.46 3.99 -20.07
N ASP A 251 20.38 3.39 -21.24
CA ASP A 251 19.54 3.86 -22.34
C ASP A 251 18.48 2.81 -22.73
N GLU A 252 18.02 2.04 -21.73
CA GLU A 252 16.99 1.02 -21.91
C GLU A 252 15.65 1.62 -22.39
N LEU A 253 15.11 1.03 -23.46
CA LEU A 253 13.86 1.46 -24.08
C LEU A 253 12.68 0.65 -23.53
N GLY A 254 11.49 1.24 -23.54
CA GLY A 254 10.25 0.57 -23.13
C GLY A 254 9.96 0.64 -21.63
N LEU A 255 10.74 1.42 -20.88
CA LEU A 255 10.49 1.69 -19.46
C LEU A 255 9.58 2.90 -19.26
N ILE A 256 8.86 2.90 -18.14
CA ILE A 256 8.17 4.10 -17.65
C ILE A 256 9.20 5.11 -17.12
N GLU A 257 8.78 6.37 -17.09
CA GLU A 257 9.62 7.50 -16.74
C GLU A 257 10.21 7.36 -15.34
N ASN A 258 11.46 7.78 -15.14
CA ASN A 258 12.17 7.69 -13.85
C ASN A 258 12.22 6.26 -13.26
N ALA A 259 12.24 5.22 -14.09
CA ALA A 259 12.52 3.85 -13.65
C ALA A 259 13.86 3.78 -12.90
N TRP A 260 13.86 3.06 -11.76
CA TRP A 260 15.05 2.92 -10.92
C TRP A 260 15.83 1.65 -11.27
N TRP A 261 17.14 1.69 -11.07
CA TRP A 261 18.00 0.50 -11.14
C TRP A 261 17.63 -0.53 -10.08
N GLN A 262 17.31 -0.02 -8.89
CA GLN A 262 16.99 -0.78 -7.69
C GLN A 262 15.66 -0.28 -7.13
N PRO A 263 14.53 -0.56 -7.79
CA PRO A 263 13.21 -0.17 -7.28
C PRO A 263 13.03 -0.75 -5.89
N PHE A 264 12.49 0.05 -4.96
CA PHE A 264 12.29 -0.38 -3.58
C PHE A 264 10.81 -0.68 -3.32
N TYR A 265 10.51 -1.96 -3.09
CA TYR A 265 9.21 -2.38 -2.62
C TYR A 265 9.23 -3.68 -1.84
N TYR A 266 8.31 -3.81 -0.89
CA TYR A 266 8.24 -4.94 0.03
C TYR A 266 6.80 -5.23 0.45
N THR A 267 6.61 -6.41 1.05
CA THR A 267 5.34 -6.88 1.58
C THR A 267 5.55 -7.55 2.95
N ASP A 268 4.50 -7.61 3.75
CA ASP A 268 4.49 -8.27 5.06
C ASP A 268 4.23 -9.78 4.99
N GLN A 269 4.03 -10.31 3.77
CA GLN A 269 3.81 -11.73 3.52
C GLN A 269 4.95 -12.31 2.68
N ALA A 270 5.29 -13.59 2.92
CA ALA A 270 6.27 -14.27 2.09
C ALA A 270 5.79 -14.35 0.62
N VAL A 271 6.70 -14.05 -0.31
CA VAL A 271 6.51 -14.13 -1.76
C VAL A 271 7.70 -14.87 -2.35
N GLU A 272 7.45 -15.74 -3.33
CA GLU A 272 8.52 -16.47 -4.01
C GLU A 272 9.48 -15.49 -4.70
N GLY A 273 10.78 -15.74 -4.58
CA GLY A 273 11.83 -14.88 -5.14
C GLY A 273 12.12 -13.60 -4.34
N PHE A 274 11.36 -13.30 -3.28
CA PHE A 274 11.63 -12.17 -2.39
C PHE A 274 12.45 -12.62 -1.19
N GLU A 275 13.27 -11.69 -0.68
CA GLU A 275 14.22 -11.98 0.38
C GLU A 275 13.77 -11.34 1.70
N PRO A 276 13.90 -12.04 2.83
CA PRO A 276 13.50 -11.49 4.11
C PRO A 276 14.50 -10.43 4.59
N ILE A 277 13.97 -9.33 5.10
CA ILE A 277 14.73 -8.26 5.76
C ILE A 277 14.00 -7.85 7.04
N SER A 278 14.69 -7.10 7.90
CA SER A 278 14.08 -6.42 9.03
C SER A 278 13.77 -4.97 8.68
N LEU A 279 12.58 -4.51 9.06
CA LEU A 279 12.30 -3.09 9.24
C LEU A 279 12.53 -2.76 10.71
N VAL A 280 13.59 -2.02 11.01
CA VAL A 280 13.73 -1.41 12.33
C VAL A 280 12.98 -0.09 12.27
N VAL A 281 12.01 0.10 13.16
CA VAL A 281 11.18 1.30 13.18
C VAL A 281 11.37 2.00 14.52
N ILE A 282 11.80 3.25 14.48
CA ILE A 282 11.80 4.16 15.64
C ILE A 282 10.70 5.18 15.48
N SER A 283 9.96 5.50 16.55
CA SER A 283 8.82 6.41 16.45
C SER A 283 8.68 7.34 17.64
N SER A 284 8.32 8.59 17.35
CA SER A 284 7.91 9.60 18.32
C SER A 284 6.37 9.69 18.35
N ASP A 285 5.83 10.75 18.94
CA ASP A 285 4.38 10.99 18.92
C ASP A 285 3.83 11.27 17.51
N LYS A 286 4.65 11.87 16.63
CA LYS A 286 4.18 12.42 15.34
C LYS A 286 4.81 11.76 14.12
N HIS A 287 6.01 11.22 14.26
CA HIS A 287 6.78 10.70 13.15
C HIS A 287 7.32 9.31 13.46
N GLU A 288 7.62 8.57 12.40
CA GLU A 288 8.34 7.32 12.47
C GLU A 288 9.43 7.30 11.39
N ALA A 289 10.59 6.77 11.78
CA ALA A 289 11.65 6.44 10.85
C ALA A 289 11.71 4.93 10.66
N THR A 290 11.70 4.50 9.41
CA THR A 290 11.82 3.10 9.00
C THR A 290 13.20 2.87 8.40
N LEU A 291 13.90 1.86 8.90
CA LEU A 291 15.22 1.48 8.45
C LEU A 291 15.14 0.07 7.84
N THR A 292 15.57 -0.06 6.59
CA THR A 292 15.64 -1.35 5.90
C THR A 292 16.98 -2.01 6.20
N VAL A 293 16.95 -3.15 6.90
CA VAL A 293 18.14 -3.77 7.49
C VAL A 293 18.18 -5.25 7.13
N LEU A 294 19.33 -5.73 6.65
CA LEU A 294 19.58 -7.17 6.52
C LEU A 294 19.44 -7.85 7.88
N GLU A 295 18.75 -8.99 7.97
CA GLU A 295 18.45 -9.64 9.26
C GLU A 295 19.71 -9.89 10.12
N ALA A 296 20.84 -10.20 9.48
CA ALA A 296 22.13 -10.39 10.16
C ALA A 296 22.69 -9.13 10.85
N LYS A 297 22.23 -7.93 10.45
CA LYS A 297 22.67 -6.64 11.02
C LYS A 297 21.66 -6.07 12.02
N THR A 298 20.46 -6.63 12.13
CA THR A 298 19.35 -6.11 12.93
C THR A 298 19.73 -5.89 14.39
N ALA A 299 20.38 -6.86 15.04
CA ALA A 299 20.78 -6.74 16.44
C ALA A 299 21.72 -5.54 16.70
N LYS A 300 22.68 -5.29 15.78
CA LYS A 300 23.60 -4.15 15.88
C LYS A 300 22.85 -2.82 15.74
N VAL A 301 21.94 -2.72 14.76
CA VAL A 301 21.16 -1.50 14.54
C VAL A 301 20.26 -1.21 15.74
N VAL A 302 19.57 -2.21 16.27
CA VAL A 302 18.72 -2.08 17.47
C VAL A 302 19.54 -1.61 18.67
N GLN A 303 20.74 -2.18 18.88
CA GLN A 303 21.59 -1.77 19.99
C GLN A 303 22.01 -0.31 19.89
N VAL A 304 22.36 0.17 18.69
CA VAL A 304 22.80 1.56 18.47
C VAL A 304 21.63 2.54 18.62
N LEU A 305 20.44 2.19 18.15
CA LEU A 305 19.27 3.08 18.14
C LEU A 305 18.39 2.96 19.38
N LYS A 306 18.74 2.15 20.37
CA LYS A 306 17.97 2.04 21.60
C LYS A 306 18.14 3.30 22.45
N ASP A 307 17.04 4.01 22.68
CA ASP A 307 17.02 5.27 23.42
C ASP A 307 15.64 5.47 24.04
N ASP A 308 15.55 6.18 25.18
CA ASP A 308 14.28 6.45 25.87
C ASP A 308 13.46 7.57 25.19
N ARG A 309 14.03 8.28 24.20
CA ARG A 309 13.37 9.36 23.45
C ARG A 309 12.32 8.87 22.44
N TRP A 310 12.31 7.59 22.09
CA TRP A 310 11.39 7.02 21.09
C TRP A 310 11.05 5.57 21.37
N ASP A 311 9.91 5.13 20.83
CA ASP A 311 9.59 3.71 20.76
C ASP A 311 10.44 3.04 19.67
N LEU A 312 10.83 1.79 19.89
CA LEU A 312 11.53 0.98 18.90
C LEU A 312 10.80 -0.36 18.71
N ARG A 313 10.54 -0.73 17.46
CA ARG A 313 10.03 -2.05 17.07
C ARG A 313 10.79 -2.60 15.88
N VAL A 314 10.69 -3.91 15.69
CA VAL A 314 11.31 -4.62 14.57
C VAL A 314 10.24 -5.48 13.91
N ASP A 315 10.05 -5.27 12.61
CA ASP A 315 9.18 -6.11 11.80
C ASP A 315 10.01 -6.93 10.81
N ARG A 316 9.46 -8.07 10.40
CA ARG A 316 10.00 -8.86 9.30
C ARG A 316 9.16 -8.61 8.06
N VAL A 317 9.82 -8.33 6.93
CA VAL A 317 9.18 -8.13 5.63
C VAL A 317 9.97 -8.83 4.53
N TRP A 318 9.35 -8.98 3.36
CA TRP A 318 9.95 -9.58 2.17
C TRP A 318 10.12 -8.53 1.10
N VAL A 319 11.37 -8.33 0.66
CA VAL A 319 11.75 -7.27 -0.28
C VAL A 319 12.13 -7.85 -1.64
N ASN A 320 11.90 -7.05 -2.69
CA ASN A 320 12.21 -7.47 -4.05
C ASN A 320 13.72 -7.74 -4.25
N PRO A 321 14.08 -8.72 -5.11
CA PRO A 321 15.47 -9.12 -5.30
C PRO A 321 16.44 -7.97 -5.66
N PRO A 322 16.08 -6.99 -6.54
CA PRO A 322 16.92 -5.83 -6.78
C PRO A 322 17.30 -5.09 -5.49
N PHE A 323 16.32 -4.67 -4.69
CA PHE A 323 16.62 -3.92 -3.47
C PHE A 323 17.38 -4.76 -2.44
N PHE A 324 17.17 -6.08 -2.38
CA PHE A 324 18.01 -6.95 -1.56
C PHE A 324 19.48 -6.94 -1.99
N ARG A 325 19.76 -6.92 -3.30
CA ARG A 325 21.13 -6.71 -3.82
C ARG A 325 21.68 -5.37 -3.38
N PHE A 326 20.87 -4.31 -3.44
CA PHE A 326 21.24 -2.99 -2.91
C PHE A 326 21.69 -3.06 -1.45
N LEU A 327 20.93 -3.70 -0.55
CA LEU A 327 21.31 -3.81 0.86
C LEU A 327 22.63 -4.58 1.08
N ASN A 328 22.97 -5.50 0.16
CA ASN A 328 24.21 -6.27 0.18
C ASN A 328 25.41 -5.57 -0.48
N GLY A 329 25.26 -4.33 -0.94
CA GLY A 329 26.34 -3.62 -1.64
C GLY A 329 26.37 -3.83 -3.16
N GLY A 330 25.47 -4.66 -3.71
CA GLY A 330 25.31 -4.90 -5.15
C GLY A 330 24.33 -3.93 -5.81
N TYR A 331 24.38 -3.78 -7.13
CA TYR A 331 23.43 -2.96 -7.90
C TYR A 331 23.25 -3.40 -9.36
N LYS A 332 23.90 -4.50 -9.75
CA LYS A 332 23.69 -5.20 -11.01
C LYS A 332 23.05 -6.53 -10.61
#